data_AF-A0A6M3MBK1-F1
#
_entry.id   AF-A0A6M3MBK1-F1
#
_cell.length_a   1.000
_cell.length_b   1.000
_cell.length_c   1.000
_cell.angle_alpha   90.00
_cell.angle_beta   90.00
_cell.angle_gamma   90.00
#
_symmetry.space_group_name_H-M   'P 1'
#
loop_
_entity.id
_entity.type
_entity.pdbx_description
1 polymer ?
#
loop_
_entity_poly.entity_id
_entity_poly.type
_entity_poly.pdbx_seq_one_letter_code
_entity_poly.pdbx_strand_id
1 'polypeptide(L)'
;MEQFKCKIKVAPVAKWLDDKVANEEGCPPCLIAPLSSYYLAALEDAGETKLAGELKDLFEKGEVLTIAEKLDSIKTDVGDALSKQLRNLDCFAQTFKPDDASN
;
A
#
# COMPACT_ATOMS: atom_id res chain seq x y z
N MET A 1 -6.97 21.99 -4.19
CA MET A 1 -6.07 20.83 -4.01
C MET A 1 -5.76 20.27 -5.39
N GLU A 2 -4.51 20.41 -5.84
CA GLU A 2 -4.09 19.81 -7.12
C GLU A 2 -4.29 18.29 -7.04
N GLN A 3 -4.86 17.71 -8.10
CA GLN A 3 -5.02 16.26 -8.19
C GLN A 3 -3.63 15.66 -8.36
N PHE A 4 -3.07 15.07 -7.30
CA PHE A 4 -1.85 14.28 -7.41
C PHE A 4 -2.05 13.23 -8.52
N LYS A 5 -1.27 13.34 -9.59
CA LYS A 5 -1.24 12.37 -10.68
C LYS A 5 0.01 11.51 -10.51
N CYS A 6 -0.20 10.22 -10.29
CA CYS A 6 0.91 9.28 -10.27
C CYS A 6 1.66 9.29 -11.61
N LYS A 7 2.99 9.37 -11.56
CA LYS A 7 3.85 9.38 -12.77
C LYS A 7 4.02 7.99 -13.38
N ILE A 8 3.57 6.95 -12.68
CA ILE A 8 3.63 5.55 -13.12
C ILE A 8 2.22 4.96 -13.20
N LYS A 9 2.10 3.84 -13.93
CA LYS A 9 0.93 2.98 -13.83
C LYS A 9 1.06 2.18 -12.52
N VAL A 10 0.28 2.57 -11.52
CA VAL A 10 0.22 1.87 -10.23
C VAL A 10 -0.25 0.43 -10.47
N ALA A 11 0.57 -0.54 -10.09
CA ALA A 11 0.22 -1.95 -10.12
C ALA A 11 -0.53 -2.34 -8.83
N PRO A 12 -1.30 -3.44 -8.81
CA PRO A 12 -1.71 -4.07 -7.56
C PRO A 12 -0.49 -4.32 -6.67
N VAL A 13 -0.61 -4.06 -5.38
CA VAL A 13 0.51 -4.14 -4.41
C VAL A 13 1.05 -5.57 -4.33
N ALA A 14 0.17 -6.58 -4.33
CA ALA A 14 0.59 -7.97 -4.30
C ALA A 14 1.43 -8.34 -5.54
N LYS A 15 1.00 -7.89 -6.72
CA LYS A 15 1.74 -8.10 -7.96
C LYS A 15 3.07 -7.35 -7.97
N TRP A 16 3.07 -6.10 -7.52
CA TRP A 16 4.29 -5.29 -7.44
C TRP A 16 5.34 -5.92 -6.51
N LEU A 17 4.91 -6.46 -5.37
CA LEU A 17 5.79 -7.20 -4.47
C LEU A 17 6.39 -8.42 -5.16
N ASP A 18 5.54 -9.26 -5.78
CA ASP A 18 5.99 -10.49 -6.44
C ASP A 18 6.99 -10.19 -7.56
N ASP A 19 6.66 -9.21 -8.42
CA ASP A 19 7.53 -8.78 -9.52
C ASP A 19 8.87 -8.21 -9.00
N LYS A 20 8.88 -7.44 -7.91
CA LYS A 20 10.13 -6.82 -7.42
C LYS A 20 10.97 -7.71 -6.53
N VAL A 21 10.36 -8.61 -5.75
CA VAL A 21 11.08 -9.68 -5.03
C VAL A 21 11.79 -10.58 -6.03
N ALA A 22 11.15 -10.90 -7.16
CA ALA A 22 11.77 -11.68 -8.23
C ALA A 22 12.95 -10.97 -8.92
N ASN A 23 13.02 -9.63 -8.86
CA ASN A 23 14.05 -8.82 -9.50
C ASN A 23 15.12 -8.28 -8.53
N GLU A 24 15.06 -8.60 -7.24
CA GLU A 24 16.01 -8.16 -6.18
C GLU A 24 16.24 -6.63 -6.10
N GLU A 25 15.35 -5.81 -6.67
CA GLU A 25 15.49 -4.35 -6.71
C GLU A 25 14.85 -3.68 -5.48
N GLY A 26 15.70 -3.25 -4.55
CA GLY A 26 15.28 -2.55 -3.32
C GLY A 26 14.62 -3.48 -2.30
N CYS A 27 13.96 -2.91 -1.28
CA CYS A 27 13.13 -3.68 -0.35
C CYS A 27 11.63 -3.31 -0.44
N PRO A 28 10.93 -3.74 -1.51
CA PRO A 28 9.48 -3.61 -1.62
C PRO A 28 8.72 -4.22 -0.42
N PRO A 29 9.11 -5.40 0.12
CA PRO A 29 8.52 -5.93 1.36
C PRO A 29 8.63 -4.97 2.55
N CYS A 30 9.74 -4.22 2.66
CA CYS A 30 9.95 -3.26 3.75
C CYS A 30 8.95 -2.10 3.72
N LEU A 31 8.37 -1.79 2.56
CA LEU A 31 7.40 -0.71 2.41
C LEU A 31 5.97 -1.13 2.79
N ILE A 32 5.71 -2.42 2.99
CA ILE A 32 4.37 -2.91 3.34
C ILE A 32 3.97 -2.47 4.74
N ALA A 33 4.86 -2.56 5.73
CA ALA A 33 4.58 -2.07 7.08
C ALA A 33 4.20 -0.58 7.16
N PRO A 34 4.99 0.35 6.61
CA PRO A 34 4.59 1.76 6.60
C PRO A 34 3.34 1.99 5.74
N LEU A 35 3.18 1.32 4.59
CA LEU A 35 2.00 1.45 3.75
C LEU A 35 0.72 1.01 4.48
N SER A 36 0.75 -0.13 5.17
CA SER A 36 -0.35 -0.62 6.00
C SER A 36 -0.71 0.35 7.12
N SER A 37 0.29 1.00 7.74
CA SER A 37 0.05 2.01 8.77
C SER A 37 -0.70 3.23 8.23
N TYR A 38 -0.36 3.70 7.02
CA TYR A 38 -1.09 4.78 6.36
C TYR A 38 -2.51 4.37 5.94
N TYR A 39 -2.68 3.13 5.49
CA TYR A 39 -4.01 2.58 5.20
C TYR A 39 -4.91 2.53 6.44
N LEU A 40 -4.37 2.06 7.57
CA LEU A 40 -5.10 2.04 8.83
C LEU A 40 -5.61 3.42 9.22
N ALA A 41 -4.73 4.43 9.22
CA ALA A 41 -5.12 5.80 9.52
C ALA A 41 -6.19 6.33 8.54
N ALA A 42 -6.02 6.09 7.24
CA ALA A 42 -6.97 6.54 6.23
C ALA A 42 -8.36 5.86 6.36
N LEU A 43 -8.39 4.59 6.76
CA LEU A 43 -9.64 3.85 7.01
C LEU A 43 -10.32 4.35 8.28
N GLU A 44 -9.56 4.57 9.36
CA GLU A 44 -10.07 5.10 10.62
C GLU A 44 -10.66 6.51 10.44
N ASP A 45 -9.96 7.40 9.74
CA ASP A 45 -10.43 8.76 9.42
C ASP A 45 -11.71 8.76 8.58
N ALA A 46 -11.87 7.76 7.71
CA ALA A 46 -13.05 7.60 6.88
C ALA A 46 -14.22 6.86 7.60
N GLY A 47 -13.99 6.37 8.82
CA GLY A 47 -14.99 5.60 9.56
C GLY A 47 -15.13 4.13 9.13
N GLU A 48 -14.20 3.62 8.32
CA GLU A 48 -14.15 2.22 7.85
C GLU A 48 -13.57 1.28 8.91
N THR A 49 -14.13 1.32 10.12
CA THR A 49 -13.57 0.69 11.32
C THR A 49 -13.45 -0.84 11.19
N LYS A 50 -14.35 -1.48 10.44
CA LYS A 50 -14.29 -2.93 10.19
C LYS A 50 -13.06 -3.30 9.35
N LEU A 51 -12.84 -2.59 8.24
CA LEU A 51 -11.69 -2.82 7.36
C LEU A 51 -10.37 -2.48 8.06
N ALA A 52 -10.35 -1.41 8.88
CA ALA A 52 -9.21 -1.08 9.71
C ALA A 52 -8.88 -2.20 10.71
N GLY A 53 -9.89 -2.74 11.40
CA GLY A 53 -9.72 -3.88 12.31
C GLY A 53 -9.15 -5.12 11.60
N GLU A 54 -9.73 -5.50 10.46
CA GLU A 54 -9.26 -6.64 9.67
C GLU A 54 -7.81 -6.46 9.18
N LEU A 55 -7.44 -5.25 8.74
CA LEU A 55 -6.07 -4.95 8.33
C LEU A 55 -5.09 -4.99 9.51
N LYS A 56 -5.49 -4.50 10.68
CA LYS A 56 -4.67 -4.51 11.89
C LYS A 56 -4.38 -5.94 12.35
N ASP A 57 -5.40 -6.79 12.39
CA ASP A 57 -5.26 -8.20 12.76
C ASP A 57 -4.33 -8.96 11.80
N LEU A 58 -4.44 -8.69 10.50
CA LEU A 58 -3.55 -9.23 9.47
C LEU A 58 -2.12 -8.71 9.62
N PHE A 59 -1.93 -7.47 10.06
CA PHE A 59 -0.59 -6.91 10.25
C PHE A 59 0.17 -7.57 11.41
N GLU A 60 -0.54 -7.97 12.48
CA GLU A 60 0.06 -8.61 13.65
C GLU A 60 0.46 -10.07 13.41
N LYS A 61 -0.14 -10.75 12.42
CA LYS A 61 -0.08 -12.22 12.28
C LYS A 61 0.18 -12.72 10.85
N GLY A 62 -0.02 -11.87 9.86
CA GLY A 62 -0.09 -12.25 8.45
C GLY A 62 1.25 -12.18 7.74
N GLU A 63 1.38 -12.96 6.68
CA GLU A 63 2.50 -12.89 5.76
C GLU A 63 2.41 -11.62 4.89
N VAL A 64 3.56 -11.09 4.47
CA VAL A 64 3.65 -9.82 3.71
C VAL A 64 2.78 -9.84 2.44
N LEU A 65 2.73 -10.97 1.73
CA LEU A 65 1.92 -11.11 0.52
C LEU A 65 0.42 -11.05 0.84
N THR A 66 -0.03 -11.71 1.91
CA THR A 66 -1.43 -11.67 2.35
C THR A 66 -1.85 -10.26 2.75
N ILE A 67 -0.96 -9.52 3.42
CA ILE A 67 -1.20 -8.11 3.75
C ILE A 67 -1.39 -7.31 2.47
N ALA A 68 -0.53 -7.50 1.46
CA ALA A 68 -0.63 -6.79 0.19
C ALA A 68 -1.90 -7.09 -0.60
N GLU A 69 -2.33 -8.36 -0.65
CA GLU A 69 -3.61 -8.75 -1.24
C GLU A 69 -4.78 -8.06 -0.53
N LYS A 70 -4.72 -7.94 0.81
CA LYS A 70 -5.72 -7.20 1.58
C LYS A 70 -5.73 -5.72 1.23
N LEU A 71 -4.56 -5.08 1.09
CA LEU A 71 -4.47 -3.68 0.65
C LEU A 71 -5.11 -3.48 -0.73
N ASP A 72 -4.96 -4.44 -1.63
CA ASP A 72 -5.60 -4.44 -2.95
C ASP A 72 -7.13 -4.55 -2.86
N SER A 73 -7.65 -5.48 -2.04
CA SER A 73 -9.10 -5.64 -1.80
C SER A 73 -9.73 -4.39 -1.18
N ILE A 74 -9.08 -3.77 -0.17
CA ILE A 74 -9.63 -2.60 0.50
C ILE A 74 -9.96 -1.49 -0.51
N LYS A 75 -9.12 -1.29 -1.54
CA LYS A 75 -9.35 -0.27 -2.57
C LYS A 75 -10.60 -0.53 -3.43
N THR A 76 -11.08 -1.76 -3.51
CA THR A 76 -12.33 -2.12 -4.22
C THR A 76 -13.56 -2.07 -3.33
N ASP A 77 -13.36 -2.18 -2.02
CA ASP A 77 -14.43 -2.33 -1.04
C ASP A 77 -14.89 -0.99 -0.43
N VAL A 78 -14.11 0.07 -0.62
CA VAL A 78 -14.38 1.43 -0.10
C VAL A 78 -14.89 2.38 -1.19
N GLY A 79 -15.48 3.50 -0.77
CA GLY A 79 -15.94 4.54 -1.69
C GLY A 79 -14.83 5.19 -2.52
N ASP A 80 -15.20 5.74 -3.69
CA ASP A 80 -14.27 6.28 -4.70
C ASP A 80 -13.24 7.29 -4.17
N ALA A 81 -13.66 8.17 -3.25
CA ALA A 81 -12.78 9.17 -2.67
C ALA A 81 -11.63 8.53 -1.87
N LEU A 82 -11.96 7.56 -1.02
CA LEU A 82 -10.99 6.83 -0.23
C LEU A 82 -10.14 5.91 -1.12
N SER A 83 -10.77 5.21 -2.07
CA SER A 83 -10.05 4.38 -3.06
C SER A 83 -8.98 5.18 -3.80
N LYS A 84 -9.30 6.42 -4.22
CA LYS A 84 -8.35 7.33 -4.86
C LYS A 84 -7.21 7.74 -3.93
N GLN A 85 -7.50 8.05 -2.66
CA GLN A 85 -6.47 8.37 -1.66
C GLN A 85 -5.52 7.19 -1.44
N LEU A 86 -6.06 5.98 -1.27
CA LEU A 86 -5.27 4.76 -1.08
C LEU A 86 -4.38 4.45 -2.30
N ARG A 87 -4.89 4.63 -3.52
CA ARG A 87 -4.09 4.50 -4.75
C ARG A 87 -2.96 5.54 -4.86
N ASN A 88 -3.12 6.72 -4.25
CA ASN A 88 -2.03 7.69 -4.18
C ASN A 88 -0.93 7.23 -3.22
N LEU A 89 -1.29 6.56 -2.12
CA LEU A 89 -0.32 5.94 -1.21
C LEU A 89 0.45 4.81 -1.91
N ASP A 90 -0.23 3.95 -2.67
CA ASP A 90 0.43 2.92 -3.49
C ASP A 90 1.42 3.55 -4.48
N CYS A 91 1.04 4.64 -5.13
CA CYS A 91 1.92 5.36 -6.03
C CYS A 91 3.19 5.83 -5.33
N PHE A 92 3.04 6.40 -4.13
CA PHE A 92 4.19 6.85 -3.33
C PHE A 92 5.12 5.68 -3.01
N ALA A 93 4.57 4.56 -2.53
CA ALA A 93 5.35 3.35 -2.24
C ALA A 93 6.06 2.79 -3.48
N GLN A 94 5.37 2.71 -4.62
CA GLN A 94 5.91 2.12 -5.86
C GLN A 94 6.88 3.05 -6.61
N THR A 95 6.83 4.35 -6.36
CA THR A 95 7.80 5.31 -6.90
C THR A 95 8.97 5.57 -5.96
N PHE A 96 8.87 5.13 -4.70
CA PHE A 96 9.97 5.21 -3.76
C PHE A 96 11.14 4.37 -4.24
N LYS A 97 12.23 5.07 -4.56
CA LYS A 97 13.54 4.47 -4.68
C LYS A 97 14.26 4.80 -3.39
N PRO A 98 14.65 3.81 -2.56
CA PRO A 98 15.66 4.12 -1.54
C PRO A 98 16.83 4.68 -2.34
N ASP A 99 17.21 5.93 -2.07
CA ASP A 99 18.41 6.50 -2.69
C ASP A 99 19.54 5.46 -2.56
N ASP A 100 20.36 5.34 -3.61
CA ASP A 100 21.74 4.93 -3.45
C ASP A 100 22.29 5.79 -2.31
N ALA A 101 22.26 5.25 -1.09
CA ALA A 101 22.97 5.81 0.04
C ALA A 101 24.45 5.65 -0.31
N SER A 102 24.89 6.55 -1.19
CA SER A 102 26.24 6.72 -1.64
C SER A 102 27.05 7.04 -0.39
N ASN A 103 27.81 6.05 0.05
CA ASN A 103 29.13 6.23 0.63
C ASN A 103 29.99 5.02 0.26
#